data_AF-A0AAD2K8L5-F1
#
_entry.id   AF-A0AAD2K8L5-F1
#
_cell.length_a   1.000
_cell.length_b   1.000
_cell.length_c   1.000
_cell.angle_alpha   90.00
_cell.angle_beta   90.00
_cell.angle_gamma   90.00
#
_symmetry.space_group_name_H-M   'P 1'
#
loop_
_entity.id
_entity.type
_entity.pdbx_description
1 polymer ?
#
loop_
_entity_poly.entity_id
_entity_poly.type
_entity_poly.pdbx_seq_one_letter_code
_entity_poly.pdbx_strand_id
1 'polypeptide(L)'
;ERRAFSSAKLLNLRLTHLSIHPPAMRHSALDFVVSQWKTLELVVIPDLAGKTVVVIEANTGLGFEAAEHFARMGPGKLILGCRSEARGSAALEKLKQDTGYATAKLWIIDLADFASVTLFADRF
;
A
#
# COMPACT_ATOMS: atom_id res chain seq x y z
N GLU A 1 -56.54 12.16 -18.70
CA GLU A 1 -57.07 11.87 -17.34
C GLU A 1 -55.89 11.91 -16.35
N ARG A 2 -55.86 12.83 -15.38
CA ARG A 2 -56.08 12.60 -13.92
C ARG A 2 -55.47 11.27 -13.41
N ARG A 3 -54.66 11.12 -12.35
CA ARG A 3 -54.12 11.88 -11.20
C ARG A 3 -53.00 10.98 -10.61
N ALA A 4 -51.80 11.48 -10.29
CA ALA A 4 -51.30 11.95 -8.98
C ALA A 4 -50.88 10.88 -7.93
N PHE A 5 -49.73 11.16 -7.29
CA PHE A 5 -49.16 10.66 -6.02
C PHE A 5 -48.42 9.30 -5.98
N SER A 6 -47.11 9.31 -5.70
CA SER A 6 -46.60 9.17 -4.31
C SER A 6 -45.07 9.01 -4.27
N SER A 7 -44.45 9.76 -3.35
CA SER A 7 -43.04 9.78 -2.98
C SER A 7 -42.51 8.42 -2.48
N ALA A 8 -41.25 8.09 -2.79
CA ALA A 8 -40.22 7.67 -1.81
C ALA A 8 -38.96 7.08 -2.48
N LYS A 9 -37.80 7.59 -2.04
CA LYS A 9 -36.50 6.90 -1.93
C LYS A 9 -35.95 6.19 -3.18
N LEU A 10 -35.17 6.92 -3.97
CA LEU A 10 -33.94 6.37 -4.51
C LEU A 10 -32.78 7.25 -4.05
N LEU A 11 -32.08 6.74 -3.05
CA LEU A 11 -30.84 7.28 -2.51
C LEU A 11 -29.81 7.16 -3.63
N ASN A 12 -29.64 8.22 -4.42
CA ASN A 12 -28.55 8.31 -5.39
C ASN A 12 -27.24 8.28 -4.61
N LEU A 13 -26.59 7.11 -4.67
CA LEU A 13 -25.24 6.85 -4.24
C LEU A 13 -24.33 7.94 -4.83
N ARG A 14 -23.94 8.92 -4.01
CA ARG A 14 -22.86 9.85 -4.36
C ARG A 14 -21.58 9.02 -4.46
N LEU A 15 -21.28 8.57 -5.68
CA LEU A 15 -19.93 8.27 -6.12
C LEU A 15 -19.09 9.52 -5.85
N THR A 16 -18.39 9.56 -4.73
CA THR A 16 -17.27 10.49 -4.54
C THR A 16 -16.18 10.02 -5.49
N HIS A 17 -16.29 10.49 -6.73
CA HIS A 17 -15.21 10.51 -7.69
C HIS A 17 -14.16 11.46 -7.11
N LEU A 18 -13.24 10.93 -6.30
CA LEU A 18 -12.02 11.63 -5.97
C LEU A 18 -11.16 11.60 -7.25
N SER A 19 -11.52 12.47 -8.19
CA SER A 19 -10.63 12.87 -9.27
C SER A 19 -9.43 13.51 -8.60
N ILE A 20 -8.39 12.71 -8.36
CA ILE A 20 -7.04 13.25 -8.24
C ILE A 20 -6.66 13.61 -9.68
N HIS A 21 -7.18 14.73 -10.17
CA HIS A 21 -6.55 15.42 -11.29
C HIS A 21 -5.33 16.08 -10.69
N PRO A 22 -4.10 15.58 -10.92
CA PRO A 22 -2.94 16.41 -10.63
C PRO A 22 -3.13 17.69 -11.44
N PRO A 23 -3.05 18.89 -10.84
CA PRO A 23 -3.00 20.11 -11.64
C PRO A 23 -1.86 19.95 -12.63
N ALA A 24 -2.02 20.45 -13.86
CA ALA A 24 -0.96 20.42 -14.87
C ALA A 24 0.28 21.18 -14.33
N MET A 25 1.16 20.46 -13.65
CA MET A 25 2.35 20.97 -12.99
C MET A 25 3.44 21.15 -14.04
N ARG A 26 3.63 22.38 -14.52
CA ARG A 26 4.94 22.80 -15.02
C ARG A 26 5.84 23.05 -13.80
N HIS A 27 6.45 22.01 -13.26
CA HIS A 27 7.55 22.18 -12.31
C HIS A 27 8.86 22.37 -13.07
N SER A 28 9.64 23.39 -12.70
CA SER A 28 11.03 23.49 -13.09
C SER A 28 11.81 22.31 -12.48
N ALA A 29 12.90 21.88 -13.12
CA ALA A 29 13.81 20.89 -12.53
C ALA A 29 14.28 21.32 -11.12
N LEU A 30 14.41 22.63 -10.90
CA LEU A 30 14.73 23.19 -9.59
C LEU A 30 13.60 23.02 -8.58
N ASP A 31 12.34 23.20 -8.99
CA ASP A 31 11.19 22.97 -8.12
C ASP A 31 11.10 21.51 -7.70
N PHE A 32 11.40 20.58 -8.62
CA PHE A 32 11.47 19.16 -8.31
C PHE A 32 12.54 18.88 -7.24
N VAL A 33 13.78 19.33 -7.45
CA VAL A 33 14.88 19.10 -6.49
C VAL A 33 14.58 19.71 -5.12
N VAL A 34 14.08 20.96 -5.07
CA VAL A 34 13.71 21.62 -3.83
C VAL A 34 12.53 20.91 -3.15
N SER A 35 11.58 20.37 -3.92
CA SER A 35 10.45 19.63 -3.38
C SER A 35 10.85 18.30 -2.72
N GLN A 36 11.93 17.66 -3.18
CA GLN A 36 12.41 16.41 -2.56
C GLN A 36 12.90 16.61 -1.12
N TRP A 37 13.24 17.85 -0.75
CA TRP A 37 13.77 18.20 0.57
C TRP A 37 12.69 18.75 1.52
N LYS A 38 11.41 18.68 1.12
CA LYS A 38 10.29 19.02 1.99
C LYS A 38 9.83 17.79 2.77
N THR A 39 9.65 17.93 4.08
CA THR A 39 8.96 16.94 4.91
C THR A 39 7.51 16.84 4.43
N LEU A 40 7.13 15.69 3.91
CA LEU A 40 5.75 15.42 3.50
C LEU A 40 4.90 15.21 4.75
N GLU A 41 3.73 15.85 4.79
CA GLU A 41 2.74 15.60 5.84
C GLU A 41 2.30 14.13 5.75
N LEU A 42 2.29 13.44 6.90
CA LEU A 42 1.84 12.06 7.00
C LEU A 42 0.36 11.99 6.59
N VAL A 43 0.12 11.34 5.45
CA VAL A 43 -1.21 11.11 4.91
C VAL A 43 -2.06 10.38 5.95
N VAL A 44 -3.34 10.76 6.04
CA VAL A 44 -4.39 10.07 6.81
C VAL A 44 -4.18 8.56 6.70
N ILE A 45 -4.13 7.87 7.83
CA ILE A 45 -3.81 6.45 7.91
C ILE A 45 -5.13 5.66 7.80
N PRO A 46 -5.57 5.19 6.61
CA PRO A 46 -6.75 4.35 6.52
C PRO A 46 -6.53 3.00 7.22
N ASP A 47 -7.59 2.47 7.81
CA ASP A 47 -7.61 1.08 8.27
C ASP A 47 -7.52 0.13 7.06
N LEU A 48 -6.58 -0.82 7.10
CA LEU A 48 -6.38 -1.83 6.06
C LEU A 48 -6.98 -3.19 6.43
N ALA A 49 -7.82 -3.28 7.46
CA ALA A 49 -8.49 -4.51 7.86
C ALA A 49 -9.12 -5.24 6.65
N GLY A 50 -8.82 -6.54 6.54
CA GLY A 50 -9.28 -7.39 5.44
C GLY A 50 -8.61 -7.15 4.08
N LYS A 51 -7.68 -6.20 3.96
CA LYS A 51 -6.89 -5.98 2.75
C LYS A 51 -5.58 -6.78 2.79
N THR A 52 -5.08 -7.13 1.60
CA THR A 52 -3.73 -7.69 1.46
C THR A 52 -2.79 -6.62 0.93
N VAL A 53 -1.65 -6.48 1.60
CA VAL A 53 -0.54 -5.61 1.20
C VAL A 53 0.66 -6.49 0.87
N VAL A 54 1.28 -6.23 -0.27
CA VAL A 54 2.54 -6.85 -0.69
C VAL A 54 3.55 -5.74 -0.90
N VAL A 55 4.68 -5.81 -0.21
CA VAL A 55 5.79 -4.87 -0.37
C VAL A 55 6.99 -5.64 -0.89
N ILE A 56 7.50 -5.26 -2.07
CA ILE A 56 8.69 -5.88 -2.68
C ILE A 56 9.94 -5.11 -2.26
N GLU A 57 11.07 -5.81 -2.14
CA GLU A 57 12.31 -5.30 -1.54
C GLU A 57 12.11 -4.77 -0.11
N ALA A 58 11.23 -5.43 0.65
CA ALA A 58 10.84 -5.03 2.00
C ALA A 58 11.90 -5.33 3.09
N ASN A 59 13.14 -5.67 2.72
CA ASN A 59 14.19 -6.01 3.68
C ASN A 59 15.05 -4.83 4.12
N THR A 60 15.01 -3.69 3.44
CA THR A 60 15.77 -2.46 3.82
C THR A 60 15.13 -1.20 3.25
N GLY A 61 15.55 -0.04 3.75
CA GLY A 61 15.28 1.26 3.15
C GLY A 61 13.79 1.56 3.05
N LEU A 62 13.39 2.21 1.96
CA LEU A 62 12.00 2.64 1.75
C LEU A 62 11.00 1.48 1.75
N GLY A 63 11.37 0.32 1.20
CA GLY A 63 10.50 -0.85 1.19
C GLY A 63 10.21 -1.35 2.62
N PHE A 64 11.24 -1.36 3.47
CA PHE A 64 11.07 -1.76 4.87
C PHE A 64 10.26 -0.73 5.68
N GLU A 65 10.55 0.58 5.54
CA GLU A 65 9.78 1.65 6.20
C GLU A 65 8.31 1.64 5.75
N ALA A 66 8.05 1.39 4.46
CA ALA A 66 6.70 1.22 3.96
C ALA A 66 6.00 0.00 4.58
N ALA A 67 6.70 -1.13 4.71
CA ALA A 67 6.15 -2.32 5.36
C ALA A 67 5.84 -2.08 6.84
N GLU A 68 6.71 -1.39 7.58
CA GLU A 68 6.42 -0.95 8.96
C GLU A 68 5.22 -0.02 9.03
N HIS A 69 5.14 0.95 8.12
CA HIS A 69 4.00 1.85 8.05
C HIS A 69 2.71 1.06 7.82
N PHE A 70 2.65 0.19 6.82
CA PHE A 70 1.48 -0.67 6.56
C PHE A 70 1.16 -1.60 7.72
N ALA A 71 2.15 -2.18 8.40
CA ALA A 71 1.91 -3.01 9.58
C ALA A 71 1.15 -2.25 10.68
N ARG A 72 1.48 -0.97 10.90
CA ARG A 72 0.74 -0.09 11.84
C ARG A 72 -0.69 0.22 11.41
N MET A 73 -1.03 0.03 10.13
CA MET A 73 -2.38 0.21 9.56
C MET A 73 -3.26 -1.05 9.71
N GLY A 74 -2.72 -2.15 10.25
CA GLY A 74 -3.48 -3.36 10.55
C GLY A 74 -4.07 -4.11 9.33
N PRO A 75 -3.31 -4.40 8.26
CA PRO A 75 -3.83 -5.13 7.12
C PRO A 75 -4.30 -6.53 7.50
N GLY A 76 -5.24 -7.10 6.75
CA GLY A 76 -5.63 -8.51 6.91
C GLY A 76 -4.48 -9.48 6.57
N LYS A 77 -3.61 -9.10 5.64
CA LYS A 77 -2.42 -9.87 5.24
C LYS A 77 -1.31 -8.91 4.82
N LEU A 78 -0.12 -9.05 5.40
CA LEU A 78 1.09 -8.33 4.97
C LEU A 78 2.15 -9.33 4.50
N ILE A 79 2.64 -9.14 3.28
CA ILE A 79 3.69 -9.95 2.68
C ILE A 79 4.92 -9.07 2.42
N LEU A 80 6.05 -9.47 2.99
CA LEU A 80 7.37 -8.92 2.69
C LEU A 80 7.98 -9.75 1.57
N GLY A 81 8.02 -9.21 0.37
CA GLY A 81 8.72 -9.79 -0.77
C GLY A 81 10.21 -9.45 -0.70
N CYS A 82 11.07 -10.45 -0.55
CA CYS A 82 12.52 -10.26 -0.47
C CYS A 82 13.25 -11.25 -1.37
N ARG A 83 14.37 -10.84 -1.96
CA ARG A 83 15.22 -11.74 -2.75
C ARG A 83 16.04 -12.70 -1.90
N SER A 84 16.52 -12.24 -0.73
CA SER A 84 17.36 -13.04 0.18
C SER A 84 16.56 -13.44 1.41
N GLU A 85 16.49 -14.73 1.66
CA GLU A 85 15.81 -15.28 2.84
C GLU A 85 16.41 -14.76 4.14
N ALA A 86 17.75 -14.82 4.29
CA ALA A 86 18.41 -14.35 5.50
C ALA A 86 18.10 -12.87 5.83
N ARG A 87 18.21 -11.98 4.83
CA ARG A 87 17.90 -10.56 5.03
C ARG A 87 16.42 -10.32 5.25
N GLY A 88 15.56 -11.04 4.54
CA GLY A 88 14.11 -10.96 4.71
C GLY A 88 13.65 -11.43 6.07
N SER A 89 14.23 -12.50 6.61
CA SER A 89 13.90 -13.03 7.94
C SER A 89 14.32 -12.05 9.04
N ALA A 90 15.49 -11.45 8.94
CA ALA A 90 15.92 -10.40 9.87
C ALA A 90 14.97 -9.18 9.83
N ALA A 91 14.56 -8.76 8.64
CA ALA A 91 13.61 -7.66 8.47
C ALA A 91 12.21 -8.03 9.01
N LEU A 92 11.74 -9.25 8.78
CA LEU A 92 10.45 -9.72 9.30
C LEU A 92 10.42 -9.70 10.82
N GLU A 93 11.48 -10.18 11.48
CA GLU A 93 11.57 -10.16 12.94
C GLU A 93 11.64 -8.73 13.48
N LYS A 94 12.44 -7.85 12.85
CA LYS A 94 12.48 -6.43 13.19
C LYS A 94 11.09 -5.79 13.07
N LEU A 95 10.39 -6.00 11.95
CA LEU A 95 9.05 -5.44 11.73
C LEU A 95 8.05 -5.91 12.81
N LYS A 96 8.06 -7.20 13.17
CA LYS A 96 7.20 -7.73 14.23
C LYS A 96 7.51 -7.08 15.58
N GLN A 97 8.79 -6.88 15.90
CA GLN A 97 9.23 -6.23 17.14
C GLN A 97 8.79 -4.77 17.19
N ASP A 98 8.97 -4.03 16.09
CA ASP A 98 8.73 -2.57 16.07
C ASP A 98 7.25 -2.19 15.94
N THR A 99 6.42 -3.09 15.42
CA THR A 99 5.00 -2.80 15.13
C THR A 99 4.01 -3.66 15.92
N GLY A 100 4.44 -4.78 16.50
CA GLY A 100 3.57 -5.77 17.11
C GLY A 100 2.72 -6.59 16.13
N TYR A 101 2.85 -6.36 14.81
CA TYR A 101 2.09 -7.07 13.78
C TYR A 101 2.68 -8.48 13.53
N ALA A 102 2.22 -9.46 14.31
CA ALA A 102 2.79 -10.80 14.33
C ALA A 102 2.50 -11.65 13.07
N THR A 103 1.49 -11.30 12.28
CA THR A 103 0.98 -12.13 11.17
C THR A 103 1.63 -11.85 9.82
N ALA A 104 2.62 -10.95 9.76
CA ALA A 104 3.40 -10.69 8.55
C ALA A 104 4.12 -11.95 8.07
N LYS A 105 4.24 -12.10 6.74
CA LYS A 105 4.87 -13.26 6.10
C LYS A 105 6.02 -12.81 5.19
N LEU A 106 7.13 -13.54 5.23
CA LEU A 106 8.22 -13.38 4.27
C LEU A 106 7.99 -14.32 3.07
N TRP A 107 7.93 -13.75 1.87
CA TRP A 107 7.89 -14.51 0.62
C TRP A 107 9.13 -14.17 -0.21
N ILE A 108 9.76 -15.20 -0.78
CA ILE A 108 10.92 -15.02 -1.63
C ILE A 108 10.47 -14.66 -3.04
N ILE A 109 11.07 -13.60 -3.58
CA ILE A 109 10.87 -13.17 -4.96
C ILE A 109 12.14 -12.54 -5.49
N ASP A 110 12.61 -13.05 -6.62
CA ASP A 110 13.65 -12.42 -7.43
C ASP A 110 13.03 -11.90 -8.72
N LEU A 111 12.93 -10.57 -8.85
CA LEU A 111 12.35 -9.94 -10.03
C LEU A 111 13.23 -10.09 -11.29
N ALA A 112 14.49 -10.52 -11.13
CA ALA A 112 15.36 -10.84 -12.25
C ALA A 112 15.13 -12.26 -12.80
N ASP A 113 14.37 -13.11 -12.09
CA ASP A 113 14.04 -14.47 -12.50
C ASP A 113 12.53 -14.62 -12.72
N PHE A 114 12.13 -14.81 -13.98
CA PHE A 114 10.73 -14.96 -14.35
C PHE A 114 10.07 -16.21 -13.73
N ALA A 115 10.83 -17.29 -13.50
CA ALA A 115 10.31 -18.47 -12.82
C ALA A 115 9.98 -18.15 -11.36
N SER A 116 10.83 -17.37 -10.68
CA SER A 116 10.56 -16.86 -9.33
C SER A 116 9.29 -16.01 -9.28
N VAL A 117 9.08 -15.12 -10.24
CA VAL A 117 7.87 -14.29 -10.33
C VAL A 117 6.62 -15.15 -10.52
N THR A 118 6.69 -16.18 -11.37
CA THR A 118 5.59 -17.11 -11.62
C THR A 118 5.24 -17.91 -10.36
N LEU A 119 6.24 -18.48 -9.69
CA LEU A 119 6.05 -19.21 -8.43
C LEU A 119 5.49 -18.33 -7.31
N PHE A 120 5.88 -17.05 -7.26
CA PHE A 120 5.32 -16.10 -6.33
C PHE A 120 3.82 -15.85 -6.60
N ALA A 121 3.45 -15.70 -7.87
CA ALA A 121 2.07 -15.49 -8.28
C ALA A 121 1.20 -16.73 -8.00
N ASP A 122 1.68 -17.93 -8.31
CA ASP A 122 0.98 -19.20 -8.11
C ASP A 122 0.73 -19.52 -6.62
N ARG A 123 1.54 -18.96 -5.72
CA ARG A 123 1.38 -19.12 -4.28
C ARG A 123 0.19 -18.34 -3.70
N PHE A 124 -0.33 -17.37 -4.44
CA PHE A 124 -1.35 -16.45 -3.95
C PHE A 124 -2.76 -17.04 -4.02
#